data_AF-A0A7J4IG69-F1
#
_entry.id   AF-A0A7J4IG69-F1
#
_cell.length_a   1.000
_cell.length_b   1.000
_cell.length_c   1.000
_cell.angle_alpha   90.00
_cell.angle_beta   90.00
_cell.angle_gamma   90.00
#
_symmetry.space_group_name_H-M   'P 1'
#
loop_
_entity.id
_entity.type
_entity.pdbx_description
1 polymer ?
#
loop_
_entity_poly.entity_id
_entity_poly.type
_entity_poly.pdbx_seq_one_letter_code
_entity_poly.pdbx_strand_id
1 'polypeptide(L)'
;IACVGGGSNFGGMAFPFAGDKLTGKHPDVEIIGVEPAACPTLTKGLYAYDYGDVAGLTPIMKMFTLGHDFVPPAIHAGGLRYHGDSPLVSKLVKDGVARAVSVYQNEVFDAAQIFARTEGIIPAPEAAHAIRTTIDVALECKRTGEAKTILFNNTGHGHFDLTSYEAYYAGNLPDYDYPEDLIRDALTRLPKVD
;
A
#
# COMPACT_ATOMS: atom_id res chain seq x y z
N ILE A 1 2.64 3.11 -10.21
CA ILE A 1 2.94 2.99 -8.76
C ILE A 1 1.79 3.63 -7.97
N ALA A 2 1.14 2.95 -7.03
CA ALA A 2 0.15 3.60 -6.16
C ALA A 2 0.12 3.00 -4.76
N CYS A 3 -0.38 3.77 -3.80
CA CYS A 3 -0.55 3.32 -2.42
C CYS A 3 -1.76 2.39 -2.30
N VAL A 4 -1.70 1.44 -1.37
CA VAL A 4 -2.71 0.40 -1.19
C VAL A 4 -3.21 0.42 0.24
N GLY A 5 -4.49 0.77 0.41
CA GLY A 5 -5.24 0.58 1.65
C GLY A 5 -6.14 -0.63 1.51
N GLY A 6 -7.28 -0.47 0.83
CA GLY A 6 -8.09 -1.58 0.30
C GLY A 6 -8.05 -1.68 -1.23
N GLY A 7 -7.03 -1.05 -1.85
CA GLY A 7 -6.70 -1.20 -3.27
C GLY A 7 -7.58 -0.49 -4.30
N SER A 8 -8.66 0.21 -3.93
CA SER A 8 -9.56 0.86 -4.91
C SER A 8 -8.85 1.88 -5.81
N ASN A 9 -8.05 2.79 -5.24
CA ASN A 9 -7.28 3.78 -6.00
C ASN A 9 -6.21 3.12 -6.88
N PHE A 10 -5.58 2.05 -6.37
CA PHE A 10 -4.54 1.32 -7.07
C PHE A 10 -5.15 0.57 -8.26
N GLY A 11 -6.20 -0.20 -8.05
CA GLY A 11 -6.93 -0.91 -9.09
C GLY A 11 -7.52 0.04 -10.15
N GLY A 12 -8.11 1.16 -9.71
CA GLY A 12 -8.66 2.18 -10.61
C GLY A 12 -7.63 2.73 -11.60
N MET A 13 -6.38 2.92 -11.17
CA MET A 13 -5.29 3.32 -12.07
C MET A 13 -4.66 2.13 -12.81
N ALA A 14 -4.45 1.01 -12.13
CA ALA A 14 -3.61 -0.09 -12.60
C ALA A 14 -4.31 -1.06 -13.56
N PHE A 15 -5.64 -1.23 -13.47
CA PHE A 15 -6.34 -2.26 -14.25
C PHE A 15 -6.21 -2.11 -15.78
N PRO A 16 -6.26 -0.91 -16.38
CA PRO A 16 -5.99 -0.76 -17.81
C PRO A 16 -4.59 -1.27 -18.20
N PHE A 17 -3.57 -0.95 -17.40
CA PHE A 17 -2.19 -1.40 -17.63
C PHE A 17 -2.00 -2.89 -17.37
N ALA A 18 -2.71 -3.45 -16.38
CA ALA A 18 -2.73 -4.88 -16.13
C ALA A 18 -3.35 -5.64 -17.30
N GLY A 19 -4.42 -5.11 -17.91
CA GLY A 19 -5.01 -5.65 -19.14
C GLY A 19 -4.03 -5.65 -20.30
N ASP A 20 -3.32 -4.54 -20.53
CA ASP A 20 -2.30 -4.46 -21.57
C ASP A 20 -1.13 -5.45 -21.33
N LYS A 21 -0.73 -5.65 -20.07
CA LYS A 21 0.28 -6.65 -19.70
C LYS A 21 -0.19 -8.08 -19.94
N LEU A 22 -1.40 -8.42 -19.49
CA LEU A 22 -1.99 -9.76 -19.60
C LEU A 22 -2.28 -10.19 -21.04
N THR A 23 -2.61 -9.22 -21.91
CA THR A 23 -2.82 -9.47 -23.34
C THR A 23 -1.52 -9.50 -24.15
N GLY A 24 -0.37 -9.23 -23.51
CA GLY A 24 0.93 -9.15 -24.15
C GLY A 24 1.15 -7.88 -24.98
N LYS A 25 0.27 -6.89 -24.90
CA LYS A 25 0.42 -5.60 -25.58
C LYS A 25 1.58 -4.78 -24.98
N HIS A 26 1.70 -4.78 -23.66
CA HIS A 26 2.82 -4.16 -22.93
C HIS A 26 3.32 -5.10 -21.81
N PRO A 27 4.02 -6.20 -22.15
CA PRO A 27 4.37 -7.25 -21.20
C PRO A 27 5.35 -6.79 -20.11
N ASP A 28 6.17 -5.78 -20.43
CA ASP A 28 7.24 -5.28 -19.54
C ASP A 28 6.75 -4.22 -18.55
N VAL A 29 5.46 -3.87 -18.55
CA VAL A 29 4.93 -2.88 -17.60
C VAL A 29 5.04 -3.40 -16.17
N GLU A 30 5.72 -2.61 -15.33
CA GLU A 30 5.80 -2.83 -13.90
C GLU A 30 4.61 -2.16 -13.19
N ILE A 31 3.87 -2.96 -12.43
CA ILE A 31 2.74 -2.49 -11.62
C ILE A 31 3.10 -2.73 -10.15
N ILE A 32 3.21 -1.65 -9.39
CA ILE A 32 3.73 -1.65 -8.02
C ILE A 32 2.70 -1.03 -7.08
N GLY A 33 2.16 -1.84 -6.18
CA GLY A 33 1.37 -1.40 -5.03
C GLY A 33 2.28 -1.14 -3.83
N VAL A 34 2.00 -0.10 -3.06
CA VAL A 34 2.83 0.31 -1.90
C VAL A 34 1.96 0.39 -0.66
N GLU A 35 2.38 -0.26 0.42
CA GLU A 35 1.67 -0.31 1.70
C GLU A 35 2.61 0.04 2.86
N PRO A 36 2.12 0.31 4.08
CA PRO A 36 2.99 0.54 5.21
C PRO A 36 3.51 -0.79 5.78
N ALA A 37 4.75 -0.80 6.26
CA ALA A 37 5.29 -1.94 7.02
C ALA A 37 4.47 -2.23 8.31
N ALA A 38 3.77 -1.23 8.82
CA ALA A 38 2.88 -1.33 9.97
C ALA A 38 1.53 -2.03 9.65
N CYS A 39 1.11 -2.09 8.39
CA CYS A 39 -0.10 -2.79 7.93
C CYS A 39 0.22 -3.55 6.61
N PRO A 40 1.03 -4.63 6.66
CA PRO A 40 1.61 -5.25 5.47
C PRO A 40 0.68 -6.30 4.81
N THR A 41 -0.51 -5.87 4.38
CA THR A 41 -1.58 -6.75 3.89
C THR A 41 -1.19 -7.57 2.66
N LEU A 42 -0.64 -6.95 1.61
CA LEU A 42 -0.24 -7.63 0.38
C LEU A 42 1.13 -8.31 0.48
N THR A 43 2.03 -7.79 1.31
CA THR A 43 3.41 -8.30 1.42
C THR A 43 3.58 -9.40 2.45
N LYS A 44 2.78 -9.42 3.53
CA LYS A 44 2.84 -10.44 4.59
C LYS A 44 1.51 -11.13 4.88
N GLY A 45 0.38 -10.58 4.43
CA GLY A 45 -0.95 -11.17 4.67
C GLY A 45 -1.17 -12.50 3.94
N LEU A 46 -2.21 -13.21 4.36
CA LEU A 46 -2.57 -14.50 3.79
C LEU A 46 -3.63 -14.32 2.69
N TYR A 47 -3.46 -15.01 1.55
CA TYR A 47 -4.48 -15.08 0.52
C TYR A 47 -5.59 -16.08 0.90
N ALA A 48 -6.57 -15.61 1.67
CA ALA A 48 -7.61 -16.41 2.30
C ALA A 48 -9.03 -15.86 2.01
N TYR A 49 -10.04 -16.61 2.44
CA TYR A 49 -11.40 -16.08 2.50
C TYR A 49 -11.57 -15.35 3.84
N ASP A 50 -12.04 -14.11 3.80
CA ASP A 50 -12.25 -13.29 5.00
C ASP A 50 -13.38 -12.27 4.82
N TYR A 51 -13.83 -11.67 5.91
CA TYR A 51 -14.78 -10.57 5.87
C TYR A 51 -14.13 -9.30 5.34
N GLY A 52 -14.88 -8.54 4.53
CA GLY A 52 -14.49 -7.22 4.03
C GLY A 52 -14.66 -6.10 5.06
N ASP A 53 -15.12 -6.39 6.27
CA ASP A 53 -15.29 -5.41 7.32
C ASP A 53 -15.08 -6.06 8.69
N VAL A 54 -14.70 -5.23 9.65
CA VAL A 54 -14.39 -5.67 11.01
C VAL A 54 -15.63 -6.17 11.77
N ALA A 55 -16.85 -5.83 11.32
CA ALA A 55 -18.10 -6.26 11.96
C ALA A 55 -18.62 -7.59 11.40
N GLY A 56 -18.00 -8.14 10.34
CA GLY A 56 -18.38 -9.41 9.73
C GLY A 56 -19.74 -9.40 9.02
N LEU A 57 -20.18 -8.23 8.55
CA LEU A 57 -21.49 -8.06 7.89
C LEU A 57 -21.43 -8.18 6.37
N THR A 58 -20.26 -7.96 5.78
CA THR A 58 -20.01 -8.15 4.35
C THR A 58 -19.96 -9.64 4.00
N PRO A 59 -20.25 -10.00 2.73
CA PRO A 59 -19.94 -11.34 2.24
C PRO A 59 -18.45 -11.65 2.40
N ILE A 60 -18.14 -12.92 2.62
CA ILE A 60 -16.76 -13.39 2.68
C ILE A 60 -16.16 -13.35 1.27
N MET A 61 -14.96 -12.80 1.15
CA MET A 61 -14.27 -12.59 -0.12
C MET A 61 -12.89 -13.23 -0.11
N LYS A 62 -12.43 -13.74 -1.26
CA LYS A 62 -11.06 -14.24 -1.42
C LYS A 62 -10.11 -13.06 -1.65
N MET A 63 -9.26 -12.76 -0.67
CA MET A 63 -8.34 -11.64 -0.72
C MET A 63 -7.08 -11.90 0.11
N PHE A 64 -6.05 -11.09 -0.08
CA PHE A 64 -5.00 -10.95 0.93
C PHE A 64 -5.59 -10.26 2.16
N THR A 65 -5.28 -10.78 3.34
CA THR A 65 -5.80 -10.27 4.61
C THR A 65 -4.78 -10.44 5.74
N LEU A 66 -4.79 -9.49 6.68
CA LEU A 66 -4.16 -9.61 8.00
C LEU A 66 -5.11 -10.19 9.06
N GLY A 67 -6.36 -10.53 8.67
CA GLY A 67 -7.48 -10.89 9.52
C GLY A 67 -8.40 -9.69 9.78
N HIS A 68 -9.72 -9.86 9.66
CA HIS A 68 -10.70 -8.78 9.87
C HIS A 68 -10.72 -8.17 11.27
N ASP A 69 -10.09 -8.82 12.24
CA ASP A 69 -9.91 -8.33 13.61
C ASP A 69 -8.53 -7.68 13.84
N PHE A 70 -7.70 -7.55 12.79
CA PHE A 70 -6.44 -6.83 12.82
C PHE A 70 -6.64 -5.42 13.37
N VAL A 71 -5.77 -5.04 14.32
CA VAL A 71 -5.75 -3.71 14.90
C VAL A 71 -4.43 -3.03 14.51
N PRO A 72 -4.48 -1.95 13.71
CA PRO A 72 -3.29 -1.18 13.37
C PRO A 72 -2.59 -0.64 14.62
N PRO A 73 -1.25 -0.51 14.61
CA PRO A 73 -0.52 0.09 15.73
C PRO A 73 -0.97 1.53 15.99
N ALA A 74 -1.17 1.90 17.26
CA ALA A 74 -1.61 3.25 17.63
C ALA A 74 -0.62 4.37 17.23
N ILE A 75 0.66 4.00 17.05
CA ILE A 75 1.77 4.85 16.63
C ILE A 75 1.85 5.07 15.12
N HIS A 76 0.98 4.43 14.33
CA HIS A 76 1.00 4.53 12.87
C HIS A 76 0.15 5.71 12.39
N ALA A 77 0.81 6.68 11.75
CA ALA A 77 0.17 7.90 11.24
C ALA A 77 0.10 7.97 9.70
N GLY A 78 0.58 6.94 9.01
CA GLY A 78 0.65 6.90 7.54
C GLY A 78 -0.65 6.54 6.81
N GLY A 79 -1.76 6.32 7.53
CA GLY A 79 -3.01 5.85 6.93
C GLY A 79 -2.93 4.37 6.50
N LEU A 80 -3.65 3.98 5.43
CA LEU A 80 -3.58 2.62 4.85
C LEU A 80 -3.75 1.49 5.88
N ARG A 81 -4.76 1.63 6.76
CA ARG A 81 -4.96 0.78 7.95
C ARG A 81 -5.87 -0.43 7.74
N TYR A 82 -6.46 -0.56 6.56
CA TYR A 82 -7.45 -1.59 6.29
C TYR A 82 -6.76 -2.97 6.20
N HIS A 83 -7.40 -3.98 6.78
CA HIS A 83 -6.80 -5.31 7.00
C HIS A 83 -6.75 -6.18 5.76
N GLY A 84 -7.62 -5.92 4.78
CA GLY A 84 -7.77 -6.69 3.56
C GLY A 84 -7.43 -5.87 2.32
N ASP A 85 -7.49 -6.49 1.15
CA ASP A 85 -7.40 -5.78 -0.12
C ASP A 85 -8.46 -6.28 -1.09
N SER A 86 -8.83 -5.47 -2.09
CA SER A 86 -9.76 -5.85 -3.14
C SER A 86 -9.45 -7.25 -3.69
N PRO A 87 -10.44 -8.13 -3.88
CA PRO A 87 -10.22 -9.47 -4.46
C PRO A 87 -9.52 -9.44 -5.82
N LEU A 88 -9.80 -8.43 -6.63
CA LEU A 88 -9.18 -8.26 -7.94
C LEU A 88 -7.72 -7.81 -7.82
N VAL A 89 -7.42 -6.86 -6.94
CA VAL A 89 -6.03 -6.43 -6.66
C VAL A 89 -5.23 -7.58 -6.06
N SER A 90 -5.81 -8.28 -5.09
CA SER A 90 -5.22 -9.47 -4.48
C SER A 90 -4.90 -10.53 -5.51
N LYS A 91 -5.81 -10.78 -6.47
CA LYS A 91 -5.57 -11.72 -7.56
C LYS A 91 -4.43 -11.29 -8.49
N LEU A 92 -4.35 -10.00 -8.85
CA LEU A 92 -3.23 -9.50 -9.66
C LEU A 92 -1.87 -9.68 -8.97
N VAL A 93 -1.81 -9.48 -7.66
CA VAL A 93 -0.59 -9.69 -6.87
C VAL A 93 -0.27 -11.18 -6.74
N LYS A 94 -1.28 -12.01 -6.45
CA LYS A 94 -1.13 -13.46 -6.32
C LYS A 94 -0.61 -14.11 -7.61
N ASP A 95 -1.08 -13.63 -8.76
CA ASP A 95 -0.70 -14.14 -10.08
C ASP A 95 0.60 -13.50 -10.63
N GLY A 96 1.22 -12.58 -9.88
CA GLY A 96 2.48 -11.91 -10.26
C GLY A 96 2.34 -10.86 -11.37
N VAL A 97 1.11 -10.46 -11.72
CA VAL A 97 0.84 -9.39 -12.69
C VAL A 97 1.28 -8.04 -12.13
N ALA A 98 0.98 -7.82 -10.85
CA ALA A 98 1.47 -6.73 -10.02
C ALA A 98 2.33 -7.27 -8.87
N ARG A 99 3.20 -6.42 -8.32
CA ARG A 99 3.92 -6.70 -7.06
C ARG A 99 3.58 -5.67 -6.00
N ALA A 100 3.70 -6.06 -4.75
CA ALA A 100 3.56 -5.16 -3.60
C ALA A 100 4.91 -4.94 -2.92
N VAL A 101 5.10 -3.77 -2.34
CA VAL A 101 6.22 -3.45 -1.44
C VAL A 101 5.68 -2.73 -0.21
N SER A 102 6.36 -2.89 0.91
CA SER A 102 6.05 -2.17 2.15
C SER A 102 7.18 -1.20 2.50
N VAL A 103 6.79 -0.05 3.05
CA VAL A 103 7.72 1.04 3.41
C VAL A 103 7.46 1.53 4.83
N TYR A 104 8.49 2.07 5.47
CA TYR A 104 8.41 2.62 6.81
C TYR A 104 7.86 4.05 6.81
N GLN A 105 7.16 4.45 7.87
CA GLN A 105 6.45 5.73 7.88
C GLN A 105 7.39 6.94 7.90
N ASN A 106 8.54 6.89 8.58
CA ASN A 106 9.49 8.01 8.53
C ASN A 106 9.98 8.29 7.11
N GLU A 107 10.32 7.22 6.40
CA GLU A 107 10.74 7.27 4.99
C GLU A 107 9.65 7.86 4.08
N VAL A 108 8.38 7.58 4.39
CA VAL A 108 7.22 8.12 3.68
C VAL A 108 7.09 9.62 3.91
N PHE A 109 7.22 10.10 5.16
CA PHE A 109 7.16 11.52 5.47
C PHE A 109 8.37 12.30 4.94
N ASP A 110 9.56 11.69 4.90
CA ASP A 110 10.72 12.24 4.20
C ASP A 110 10.42 12.49 2.71
N ALA A 111 9.86 11.48 2.04
CA ALA A 111 9.46 11.57 0.64
C ALA A 111 8.37 12.62 0.41
N ALA A 112 7.40 12.71 1.32
CA ALA A 112 6.35 13.73 1.28
C ALA A 112 6.91 15.15 1.33
N GLN A 113 7.91 15.39 2.18
CA GLN A 113 8.57 16.69 2.28
C GLN A 113 9.34 17.04 1.01
N ILE A 114 10.06 16.07 0.42
CA ILE A 114 10.75 16.29 -0.85
C ILE A 114 9.73 16.72 -1.89
N PHE A 115 8.65 15.97 -2.06
CA PHE A 115 7.61 16.26 -3.04
C PHE A 115 6.93 17.62 -2.81
N ALA A 116 6.58 17.94 -1.56
CA ALA A 116 5.97 19.23 -1.25
C ALA A 116 6.91 20.41 -1.55
N ARG A 117 8.21 20.26 -1.31
CA ARG A 117 9.20 21.31 -1.58
C ARG A 117 9.55 21.44 -3.06
N THR A 118 9.47 20.36 -3.84
CA THR A 118 9.81 20.40 -5.28
C THR A 118 8.60 20.70 -6.16
N GLU A 119 7.42 20.15 -5.84
CA GLU A 119 6.21 20.24 -6.66
C GLU A 119 5.16 21.22 -6.10
N GLY A 120 5.33 21.69 -4.86
CA GLY A 120 4.41 22.66 -4.25
C GLY A 120 3.07 22.09 -3.78
N ILE A 121 2.92 20.77 -3.73
CA ILE A 121 1.70 20.07 -3.29
C ILE A 121 2.01 19.30 -2.00
N ILE A 122 1.22 19.51 -0.95
CA ILE A 122 1.30 18.70 0.27
C ILE A 122 0.50 17.40 0.02
N PRO A 123 1.13 16.22 -0.09
CA PRO A 123 0.41 14.98 -0.35
C PRO A 123 -0.25 14.44 0.92
N ALA A 124 -1.31 13.63 0.77
CA ALA A 124 -1.81 12.84 1.90
C ALA A 124 -0.73 11.83 2.37
N PRO A 125 -0.64 11.47 3.66
CA PRO A 125 0.27 10.44 4.13
C PRO A 125 0.15 9.11 3.36
N GLU A 126 -1.07 8.75 2.95
CA GLU A 126 -1.32 7.60 2.08
C GLU A 126 -0.64 7.76 0.72
N ALA A 127 -0.85 8.88 0.02
CA ALA A 127 -0.26 9.16 -1.29
C ALA A 127 1.28 9.19 -1.21
N ALA A 128 1.83 9.65 -0.09
CA ALA A 128 3.26 9.70 0.15
C ALA A 128 3.95 8.32 0.11
N HIS A 129 3.23 7.22 0.37
CA HIS A 129 3.76 5.87 0.17
C HIS A 129 4.13 5.64 -1.30
N ALA A 130 3.23 6.00 -2.23
CA ALA A 130 3.50 5.89 -3.65
C ALA A 130 4.64 6.82 -4.09
N ILE A 131 4.70 8.03 -3.53
CA ILE A 131 5.77 9.00 -3.81
C ILE A 131 7.12 8.43 -3.37
N ARG A 132 7.21 7.83 -2.17
CA ARG A 132 8.45 7.23 -1.68
C ARG A 132 8.99 6.18 -2.65
N THR A 133 8.16 5.22 -3.05
CA THR A 133 8.57 4.19 -4.01
C THR A 133 8.86 4.76 -5.41
N THR A 134 8.15 5.81 -5.84
CA THR A 134 8.48 6.52 -7.09
C THR A 134 9.88 7.11 -7.04
N ILE A 135 10.26 7.74 -5.93
CA ILE A 135 11.61 8.28 -5.71
C ILE A 135 12.64 7.14 -5.73
N ASP A 136 12.38 6.02 -5.06
CA ASP A 136 13.28 4.87 -5.06
C ASP A 136 13.53 4.32 -6.47
N VAL A 137 12.47 4.16 -7.27
CA VAL A 137 12.57 3.71 -8.67
C VAL A 137 13.34 4.73 -9.52
N ALA A 138 13.11 6.03 -9.34
CA ALA A 138 13.83 7.07 -10.06
C ALA A 138 15.33 7.10 -9.71
N LEU A 139 15.68 6.91 -8.43
CA LEU A 139 17.07 6.81 -7.98
C LEU A 139 17.74 5.56 -8.54
N GLU A 140 17.03 4.45 -8.61
CA GLU A 140 17.53 3.22 -9.23
C GLU A 140 17.78 3.41 -10.73
N CYS A 141 16.85 4.04 -11.46
CA CYS A 141 17.04 4.40 -12.87
C CYS A 141 18.27 5.29 -13.08
N LYS A 142 18.50 6.27 -12.20
CA LYS A 142 19.71 7.10 -12.21
C LYS A 142 20.97 6.28 -11.98
N ARG A 143 20.93 5.29 -11.08
CA ARG A 143 22.07 4.41 -10.76
C ARG A 143 22.42 3.47 -11.91
N THR A 144 21.41 2.92 -12.58
CA THR A 144 21.59 1.97 -13.69
C THR A 144 21.79 2.65 -15.04
N GLY A 145 21.40 3.92 -15.16
CA GLY A 145 21.37 4.65 -16.43
C GLY A 145 20.18 4.29 -17.31
N GLU A 146 19.23 3.51 -16.80
CA GLU A 146 18.02 3.13 -17.53
C GLU A 146 17.01 4.29 -17.55
N ALA A 147 16.47 4.60 -18.73
CA ALA A 147 15.41 5.59 -18.86
C ALA A 147 14.04 4.90 -18.76
N LYS A 148 13.24 5.26 -17.75
CA LYS A 148 11.84 4.80 -17.58
C LYS A 148 10.88 5.97 -17.49
N THR A 149 9.68 5.79 -18.02
CA THR A 149 8.53 6.65 -17.70
C THR A 149 7.83 6.10 -16.46
N ILE A 150 7.80 6.87 -15.38
CA ILE A 150 7.18 6.47 -14.12
C ILE A 150 5.85 7.19 -13.95
N LEU A 151 4.75 6.45 -13.94
CA LEU A 151 3.43 6.93 -13.57
C LEU A 151 3.12 6.54 -12.13
N PHE A 152 2.70 7.51 -11.33
CA PHE A 152 2.18 7.26 -9.98
C PHE A 152 0.83 7.94 -9.72
N ASN A 153 0.05 7.38 -8.81
CA ASN A 153 -1.23 7.95 -8.39
C ASN A 153 -1.04 8.86 -7.18
N ASN A 154 -1.25 10.17 -7.35
CA ASN A 154 -1.34 11.09 -6.23
C ASN A 154 -2.80 11.13 -5.72
N THR A 155 -3.11 10.25 -4.77
CA THR A 155 -4.49 9.92 -4.40
C THR A 155 -5.23 11.00 -3.59
N GLY A 156 -4.51 11.96 -3.02
CA GLY A 156 -5.10 13.02 -2.21
C GLY A 156 -4.06 14.01 -1.68
N HIS A 157 -4.56 15.14 -1.17
CA HIS A 157 -3.73 16.17 -0.52
C HIS A 157 -3.73 15.99 1.01
N GLY A 158 -2.68 16.46 1.67
CA GLY A 158 -2.48 16.34 3.12
C GLY A 158 -2.97 17.52 3.95
N HIS A 159 -3.74 18.46 3.38
CA HIS A 159 -4.18 19.67 4.09
C HIS A 159 -4.95 19.38 5.39
N PHE A 160 -5.60 18.22 5.50
CA PHE A 160 -6.34 17.80 6.71
C PHE A 160 -5.61 16.75 7.54
N ASP A 161 -4.39 16.38 7.14
CA ASP A 161 -3.55 15.37 7.78
C ASP A 161 -2.29 16.00 8.42
N LEU A 162 -2.31 17.32 8.64
CA LEU A 162 -1.18 18.08 9.16
C LEU A 162 -0.75 17.63 10.56
N THR A 163 -1.65 17.02 11.34
CA THR A 163 -1.32 16.42 12.64
C THR A 163 -0.36 15.23 12.50
N SER A 164 -0.47 14.44 11.42
CA SER A 164 0.48 13.37 11.12
C SER A 164 1.85 13.93 10.75
N TYR A 165 1.89 15.01 9.98
CA TYR A 165 3.13 15.74 9.68
C TYR A 165 3.76 16.35 10.93
N GLU A 166 2.96 16.93 11.83
CA GLU A 166 3.43 17.46 13.11
C GLU A 166 4.05 16.35 13.97
N ALA A 167 3.41 15.18 14.05
CA ALA A 167 3.95 14.04 14.77
C ALA A 167 5.31 13.58 14.20
N TYR A 168 5.46 13.59 12.88
CA TYR A 168 6.74 13.33 12.22
C TYR A 168 7.80 14.37 12.61
N TYR A 169 7.50 15.67 12.51
CA TYR A 169 8.45 16.74 12.88
C TYR A 169 8.83 16.73 14.36
N ALA A 170 7.92 16.30 15.22
CA ALA A 170 8.17 16.13 16.65
C ALA A 170 9.02 14.88 16.97
N GLY A 171 9.32 14.03 15.99
CA GLY A 171 10.04 12.77 16.19
C GLY A 171 9.20 11.68 16.89
N ASN A 172 7.87 11.80 16.85
CA ASN A 172 6.94 10.94 17.58
C ASN A 172 6.43 9.75 16.77
N LEU A 173 6.95 9.52 15.56
CA LEU A 173 6.55 8.43 14.70
C LEU A 173 7.64 7.35 14.66
N PRO A 174 7.70 6.41 15.61
CA PRO A 174 8.62 5.29 15.50
C PRO A 174 8.25 4.40 14.31
N ASP A 175 9.24 3.93 13.57
CA ASP A 175 9.00 2.90 12.57
C ASP A 175 8.58 1.59 13.25
N TYR A 176 7.63 0.91 12.63
CA TYR A 176 7.04 -0.30 13.17
C TYR A 176 6.87 -1.33 12.05
N ASP A 177 7.56 -2.46 12.20
CA ASP A 177 7.28 -3.65 11.41
C ASP A 177 6.24 -4.50 12.15
N TYR A 178 5.11 -4.77 11.51
CA TYR A 178 4.04 -5.52 12.16
C TYR A 178 4.48 -6.97 12.45
N PRO A 179 4.44 -7.42 13.72
CA PRO A 179 4.95 -8.74 14.10
C PRO A 179 4.22 -9.89 13.41
N GLU A 180 4.97 -10.84 12.86
CA GLU A 180 4.40 -12.02 12.18
C GLU A 180 3.50 -12.85 13.10
N ASP A 181 3.82 -12.96 14.39
CA ASP A 181 3.04 -13.76 15.32
C ASP A 181 1.65 -13.17 15.58
N LEU A 182 1.50 -11.84 15.53
CA LEU A 182 0.19 -11.19 15.61
C LEU A 182 -0.64 -11.43 14.33
N ILE A 183 0.02 -11.48 13.16
CA ILE A 183 -0.64 -11.85 11.90
C ILE A 183 -1.12 -13.31 12.03
N ARG A 184 -0.25 -14.24 12.43
CA ARG A 184 -0.60 -15.66 12.58
C ARG A 184 -1.77 -15.86 13.54
N ASP A 185 -1.79 -15.14 14.66
CA ASP A 185 -2.87 -15.19 15.63
C ASP A 185 -4.20 -14.70 15.03
N ALA A 186 -4.22 -13.54 14.39
CA ALA A 186 -5.41 -13.01 13.70
C ALA A 186 -5.93 -13.97 12.62
N LEU A 187 -5.03 -14.60 11.86
CA LEU A 187 -5.39 -15.56 10.82
C LEU A 187 -6.06 -16.84 11.37
N THR A 188 -5.94 -17.16 12.66
CA THR A 188 -6.66 -18.29 13.27
C THR A 188 -8.17 -18.04 13.40
N ARG A 189 -8.60 -16.78 13.32
CA ARG A 189 -9.99 -16.34 13.51
C ARG A 189 -10.72 -16.03 12.20
N LEU A 190 -10.09 -16.34 11.07
CA LEU A 190 -10.74 -16.26 9.77
C LEU A 190 -12.03 -17.11 9.73
N PRO A 191 -13.03 -16.69 8.94
CA PRO A 191 -14.24 -17.49 8.77
C PRO A 191 -13.90 -18.85 8.15
N LYS A 192 -14.57 -19.89 8.66
CA LYS A 192 -14.51 -21.23 8.05
C LYS A 192 -15.40 -21.23 6.82
N VAL A 193 -14.83 -21.56 5.67
CA VAL A 193 -15.54 -21.70 4.40
C VAL A 193 -15.36 -23.14 3.95
N ASP A 194 -16.49 -23.81 3.68
CA ASP A 194 -16.55 -25.19 3.19
C ASP A 194 -16.18 -25.30 1.70
#